data_AF-A0A1E4HNE8-F1
#
_entry.id   AF-A0A1E4HNE8-F1
#
_cell.length_a   1.000
_cell.length_b   1.000
_cell.length_c   1.000
_cell.angle_alpha   90.00
_cell.angle_beta   90.00
_cell.angle_gamma   90.00
#
_symmetry.space_group_name_H-M   'P 1'
#
loop_
_entity.id
_entity.type
_entity.pdbx_description
1 polymer ?
#
loop_
_entity_poly.entity_id
_entity_poly.type
_entity_poly.pdbx_seq_one_letter_code
_entity_poly.pdbx_strand_id
1 'polypeptide(L)'
;MNSRQRGIFWEDQSIHLILWHDPMSAHDPNSTPASDDSEDMGLLGQVLGATRREERSETPDIVKSLIGDALKGTISRSKNTSETAQNVIRWIERKVSDQLAKILHDPTFQALEASWRGLFELVRRSETDSSLKIRVLNVSKSELAEDLASESAIESSRLSRKLNAYREQEGEEPYAVLVDDHDFASCPDDITLLGKLANVAASAGCLVLASGSPTHCGLASWSELDDDAVLGEGGDPESARAWNQLRASEAAQSVVLAMPRILARPPYGADTSVVEEFPFEELGRDAGSVDPGRLTWMSAVYLVATVVNDAFTQEGREGVNELFESGARIGRQLYFYTKDEDGDTVVNGPAEIVLDRRRDAELRELGYTGLQSSRDGDSLVINGFRTLFREPESD
;
A
#
# COMPACT_ATOMS: atom_id res chain seq x y z
N MET A 1 -2.62 18.69 31.83
CA MET A 1 -2.39 17.24 31.60
C MET A 1 -3.74 16.53 31.53
N ASN A 2 -4.31 16.50 30.33
CA ASN A 2 -5.33 15.59 29.80
C ASN A 2 -5.93 16.29 28.58
N SER A 3 -5.21 16.25 27.45
CA SER A 3 -5.80 16.52 26.14
C SER A 3 -6.73 15.35 25.84
N ARG A 4 -7.99 15.47 26.29
CA ARG A 4 -9.04 14.56 25.84
C ARG A 4 -9.29 14.91 24.38
N GLN A 5 -8.73 14.12 23.46
CA GLN A 5 -9.27 14.02 22.12
C GLN A 5 -10.77 13.82 22.29
N ARG A 6 -11.58 14.77 21.79
CA ARG A 6 -13.03 14.58 21.80
C ARG A 6 -13.31 13.33 20.97
N GLY A 7 -14.12 12.42 21.50
CA GLY A 7 -14.47 11.18 20.82
C GLY A 7 -14.92 11.44 19.38
N ILE A 8 -14.55 10.54 18.46
CA ILE A 8 -14.86 10.70 17.04
C ILE A 8 -16.39 10.73 16.90
N PHE A 9 -16.92 11.78 16.27
CA PHE A 9 -18.36 12.03 16.20
C PHE A 9 -19.01 11.17 15.12
N TRP A 10 -19.65 10.06 15.52
CA TRP A 10 -20.33 9.13 14.62
C TRP A 10 -21.86 9.14 14.83
N GLU A 11 -22.64 9.78 13.97
CA GLU A 11 -24.11 9.66 13.97
C GLU A 11 -24.57 8.58 12.97
N ASP A 12 -25.04 7.43 13.48
CA ASP A 12 -25.68 6.32 12.74
C ASP A 12 -25.10 5.92 11.36
N GLN A 13 -23.80 5.57 11.33
CA GLN A 13 -23.05 5.12 10.15
C GLN A 13 -22.45 3.70 10.23
N SER A 14 -22.45 3.01 9.10
CA SER A 14 -21.72 1.76 8.81
C SER A 14 -20.33 2.06 8.25
N ILE A 15 -19.36 1.18 8.51
CA ILE A 15 -17.99 1.40 8.02
C ILE A 15 -17.87 0.97 6.56
N HIS A 16 -17.42 1.91 5.71
CA HIS A 16 -17.18 1.71 4.28
C HIS A 16 -15.88 2.38 3.86
N LEU A 17 -14.84 1.62 3.50
CA LEU A 17 -13.47 2.09 3.22
C LEU A 17 -13.27 2.39 1.73
N ILE A 18 -12.63 3.50 1.32
CA ILE A 18 -12.35 3.85 -0.10
C ILE A 18 -11.10 4.75 -0.27
N LEU A 19 -10.17 4.41 -1.21
CA LEU A 19 -9.55 5.19 -2.33
C LEU A 19 -8.19 4.59 -2.80
N TRP A 20 -7.94 4.53 -4.13
CA TRP A 20 -6.77 3.89 -4.79
C TRP A 20 -6.13 4.74 -5.92
N HIS A 21 -4.81 4.63 -6.13
CA HIS A 21 -3.94 5.40 -7.04
C HIS A 21 -3.69 4.76 -8.43
N ASP A 22 -3.72 5.54 -9.52
CA ASP A 22 -3.31 5.09 -10.88
C ASP A 22 -1.94 5.67 -11.32
N PRO A 23 -1.02 4.86 -11.89
CA PRO A 23 0.18 5.37 -12.55
C PRO A 23 -0.11 5.84 -14.00
N MET A 24 -0.51 7.10 -14.13
CA MET A 24 -0.56 7.96 -15.34
C MET A 24 -1.13 7.46 -16.69
N SER A 25 -1.81 8.41 -17.34
CA SER A 25 -2.73 8.32 -18.48
C SER A 25 -2.13 8.14 -19.88
N ALA A 26 -2.92 7.54 -20.78
CA ALA A 26 -3.02 7.94 -22.19
C ALA A 26 -4.34 7.48 -22.88
N HIS A 27 -5.03 8.46 -23.49
CA HIS A 27 -5.87 8.43 -24.71
C HIS A 27 -7.42 8.46 -24.67
N ASP A 28 -7.93 9.22 -25.65
CA ASP A 28 -9.22 9.89 -25.86
C ASP A 28 -10.51 9.03 -25.88
N PRO A 29 -11.67 9.61 -25.51
CA PRO A 29 -12.98 8.99 -25.64
C PRO A 29 -13.64 9.37 -26.97
N ASN A 30 -13.98 8.40 -27.81
CA ASN A 30 -15.10 8.60 -28.72
C ASN A 30 -15.89 7.33 -29.07
N SER A 31 -17.21 7.50 -29.00
CA SER A 31 -18.31 6.70 -29.57
C SER A 31 -18.79 5.40 -28.89
N THR A 32 -19.98 5.53 -28.29
CA THR A 32 -20.93 4.50 -27.81
C THR A 32 -21.90 4.05 -28.96
N PRO A 33 -22.92 3.20 -28.72
CA PRO A 33 -22.99 1.75 -28.97
C PRO A 33 -24.01 1.32 -30.06
N ALA A 34 -24.13 0.03 -30.36
CA ALA A 34 -25.39 -0.57 -30.85
C ALA A 34 -25.45 -2.10 -30.62
N SER A 35 -26.64 -2.55 -30.23
CA SER A 35 -27.13 -3.90 -29.90
C SER A 35 -27.36 -4.82 -31.11
N ASP A 36 -27.29 -6.15 -30.95
CA ASP A 36 -28.47 -7.05 -31.04
C ASP A 36 -28.12 -8.53 -30.76
N ASP A 37 -29.07 -9.24 -30.15
CA ASP A 37 -29.07 -10.68 -29.88
C ASP A 37 -29.30 -11.53 -31.15
N SER A 38 -28.68 -12.71 -31.24
CA SER A 38 -29.36 -13.97 -31.61
C SER A 38 -28.42 -15.18 -31.61
N GLU A 39 -29.00 -16.31 -31.22
CA GLU A 39 -28.40 -17.63 -31.00
C GLU A 39 -27.74 -18.22 -32.26
N ASP A 40 -26.57 -18.83 -32.12
CA ASP A 40 -26.16 -19.94 -33.00
C ASP A 40 -25.21 -20.93 -32.28
N MET A 41 -25.83 -21.92 -31.62
CA MET A 41 -25.16 -23.13 -31.13
C MET A 41 -24.77 -24.01 -32.32
N GLY A 42 -23.62 -23.70 -32.93
CA GLY A 42 -23.09 -24.49 -34.06
C GLY A 42 -21.61 -24.28 -34.41
N LEU A 43 -20.93 -23.30 -33.79
CA LEU A 43 -19.54 -22.94 -34.14
C LEU A 43 -18.51 -23.30 -33.06
N LEU A 44 -18.90 -23.31 -31.79
CA LEU A 44 -17.97 -23.61 -30.68
C LEU A 44 -17.43 -25.04 -30.71
N GLY A 45 -18.24 -26.03 -31.11
CA GLY A 45 -17.80 -27.42 -31.27
C GLY A 45 -16.86 -27.64 -32.45
N GLN A 46 -16.94 -26.81 -33.50
CA GLN A 46 -16.10 -26.91 -34.69
C GLN A 46 -14.78 -26.14 -34.52
N VAL A 47 -14.76 -25.11 -33.68
CA VAL A 47 -13.54 -24.39 -33.27
C VAL A 47 -12.74 -25.18 -32.23
N LEU A 48 -13.39 -25.88 -31.29
CA LEU A 48 -12.71 -26.72 -30.28
C LEU A 48 -12.02 -27.96 -30.87
N GLY A 49 -12.44 -28.44 -32.05
CA GLY A 49 -11.74 -29.50 -32.79
C GLY A 49 -10.55 -29.01 -33.63
N ALA A 50 -10.48 -27.71 -33.93
CA ALA A 50 -9.47 -27.12 -34.82
C ALA A 50 -8.33 -26.39 -34.09
N THR A 51 -8.43 -26.20 -32.77
CA THR A 51 -7.39 -25.56 -31.94
C THR A 51 -6.49 -26.53 -31.19
N ARG A 52 -6.68 -27.86 -31.34
CA ARG A 52 -5.60 -28.82 -31.00
C ARG A 52 -4.60 -28.93 -32.15
N ARG A 53 -4.12 -27.79 -32.62
CA ARG A 53 -2.96 -27.69 -33.50
C ARG A 53 -1.78 -27.58 -32.55
N GLU A 54 -0.93 -28.61 -32.52
CA GLU A 54 0.37 -28.51 -31.86
C GLU A 54 1.07 -27.25 -32.37
N GLU A 55 1.20 -26.24 -31.51
CA GLU A 55 2.11 -25.11 -31.72
C GLU A 55 3.54 -25.67 -31.65
N ARG A 56 3.97 -26.28 -32.75
CA ARG A 56 5.26 -26.93 -32.89
C ARG A 56 5.96 -26.36 -34.11
N SER A 57 6.34 -25.08 -34.09
CA SER A 57 7.28 -24.57 -35.10
C SER A 57 8.03 -23.24 -34.86
N GLU A 58 7.78 -22.44 -33.81
CA GLU A 58 8.57 -21.20 -33.59
C GLU A 58 9.49 -21.22 -32.36
N THR A 59 9.07 -21.92 -31.30
CA THR A 59 9.89 -22.20 -30.12
C THR A 59 11.21 -22.94 -30.40
N PRO A 60 11.32 -23.89 -31.36
CA PRO A 60 12.53 -24.70 -31.52
C PRO A 60 13.75 -23.88 -31.96
N ASP A 61 13.58 -22.86 -32.79
CA ASP A 61 14.70 -22.13 -33.38
C ASP A 61 15.21 -21.03 -32.45
N ILE A 62 14.33 -20.41 -31.66
CA ILE A 62 14.71 -19.53 -30.54
C ILE A 62 15.43 -20.35 -29.46
N VAL A 63 14.93 -21.54 -29.13
CA VAL A 63 15.59 -22.42 -28.15
C VAL A 63 16.95 -22.89 -28.69
N LYS A 64 17.07 -23.24 -29.97
CA LYS A 64 18.36 -23.60 -30.58
C LYS A 64 19.35 -22.44 -30.60
N SER A 65 18.92 -21.20 -30.87
CA SER A 65 19.80 -20.04 -30.87
C SER A 65 20.27 -19.69 -29.45
N LEU A 66 19.37 -19.74 -28.46
CA LEU A 66 19.70 -19.57 -27.05
C LEU A 66 20.65 -20.65 -26.53
N ILE A 67 20.43 -21.91 -26.89
CA ILE A 67 21.37 -23.02 -26.60
C ILE A 67 22.72 -22.77 -27.26
N GLY A 68 22.72 -22.30 -28.52
CA GLY A 68 23.92 -21.94 -29.26
C GLY A 68 24.73 -20.85 -28.57
N ASP A 69 24.07 -19.84 -28.01
CA ASP A 69 24.72 -18.73 -27.30
C ASP A 69 25.17 -19.13 -25.88
N ALA A 70 24.41 -19.97 -25.18
CA ALA A 70 24.84 -20.58 -23.91
C ALA A 70 26.11 -21.43 -24.08
N LEU A 71 26.21 -22.19 -25.18
CA LEU A 71 27.36 -23.03 -25.52
C LEU A 71 28.60 -22.24 -25.93
N LYS A 72 28.46 -21.03 -26.50
CA LYS A 72 29.60 -20.19 -26.93
C LYS A 72 30.36 -19.57 -25.75
N GLY A 73 29.71 -19.34 -24.61
CA GLY A 73 30.27 -18.53 -23.52
C GLY A 73 30.71 -19.29 -22.26
N THR A 74 30.14 -20.46 -21.94
CA THR A 74 30.27 -21.01 -20.56
C THR A 74 30.52 -22.52 -20.47
N ILE A 75 30.31 -23.29 -21.55
CA ILE A 75 30.27 -24.75 -21.45
C ILE A 75 31.63 -25.33 -21.84
N SER A 76 32.49 -25.55 -20.84
CA SER A 76 33.55 -26.55 -20.96
C SER A 76 32.88 -27.86 -21.34
N ARG A 77 33.24 -28.43 -22.50
CA ARG A 77 32.65 -29.67 -23.03
C ARG A 77 32.88 -30.80 -22.03
N SER A 78 31.95 -31.00 -21.10
CA SER A 78 31.95 -32.19 -20.24
C SER A 78 31.50 -33.37 -21.09
N LYS A 79 32.08 -34.55 -20.85
CA LYS A 79 31.74 -35.77 -21.58
C LYS A 79 30.33 -36.29 -21.26
N ASN A 80 29.63 -35.66 -20.30
CA ASN A 80 28.31 -36.05 -19.80
C ASN A 80 27.24 -35.10 -20.35
N THR A 81 26.44 -35.59 -21.31
CA THR A 81 25.31 -34.85 -21.90
C THR A 81 24.30 -34.36 -20.86
N SER A 82 24.11 -35.12 -19.76
CA SER A 82 23.22 -34.74 -18.66
C SER A 82 23.71 -33.51 -17.89
N GLU A 83 25.02 -33.40 -17.63
CA GLU A 83 25.59 -32.23 -16.96
C GLU A 83 25.49 -30.99 -17.85
N THR A 84 25.71 -31.16 -19.16
CA THR A 84 25.57 -30.07 -20.13
C THR A 84 24.13 -29.57 -20.20
N ALA A 85 23.14 -30.47 -20.20
CA ALA A 85 21.73 -30.11 -20.15
C ALA A 85 21.36 -29.36 -18.85
N GLN A 86 21.83 -29.84 -17.70
CA GLN A 86 21.64 -29.15 -16.41
C GLN A 86 22.32 -27.77 -16.38
N ASN A 87 23.48 -27.60 -17.03
CA ASN A 87 24.14 -26.29 -17.15
C ASN A 87 23.32 -25.32 -18.00
N VAL A 88 22.72 -25.79 -19.09
CA VAL A 88 21.84 -24.98 -19.94
C VAL A 88 20.58 -24.58 -19.17
N ILE A 89 19.95 -25.52 -18.46
CA ILE A 89 18.77 -25.24 -17.62
C ILE A 89 19.10 -24.15 -16.60
N ARG A 90 20.19 -24.31 -15.82
CA ARG A 90 20.63 -23.29 -14.85
C ARG A 90 20.92 -21.93 -15.48
N TRP A 91 21.45 -21.92 -16.69
CA TRP A 91 21.68 -20.68 -17.42
C TRP A 91 20.36 -20.00 -17.83
N ILE A 92 19.38 -20.77 -18.30
CA ILE A 92 18.03 -20.28 -18.62
C ILE A 92 17.35 -19.76 -17.36
N GLU A 93 17.34 -20.55 -16.28
CA GLU A 93 16.77 -20.17 -14.97
C GLU A 93 17.35 -18.83 -14.51
N ARG A 94 18.67 -18.66 -14.57
CA ARG A 94 19.30 -17.37 -14.24
C ARG A 94 18.81 -16.23 -15.13
N LYS A 95 18.69 -16.44 -16.44
CA LYS A 95 18.21 -15.40 -17.36
C LYS A 95 16.74 -15.04 -17.12
N VAL A 96 15.91 -16.02 -16.80
CA VAL A 96 14.51 -15.80 -16.43
C VAL A 96 14.42 -15.07 -15.10
N SER A 97 15.19 -15.48 -14.08
CA SER A 97 15.27 -14.79 -12.79
C SER A 97 15.70 -13.33 -12.94
N ASP A 98 16.77 -13.06 -13.69
CA ASP A 98 17.27 -11.70 -13.93
C ASP A 98 16.21 -10.82 -14.62
N GLN A 99 15.43 -11.39 -15.53
CA GLN A 99 14.40 -10.66 -16.25
C GLN A 99 13.15 -10.45 -15.39
N LEU A 100 12.73 -11.47 -14.64
CA LEU A 100 11.58 -11.38 -13.75
C LEU A 100 11.83 -10.39 -12.61
N ALA A 101 13.02 -10.42 -12.00
CA ALA A 101 13.40 -9.45 -10.97
C ALA A 101 13.30 -8.00 -11.48
N LYS A 102 13.73 -7.73 -12.73
CA LYS A 102 13.57 -6.39 -13.33
C LYS A 102 12.12 -5.97 -13.51
N ILE A 103 11.23 -6.90 -13.85
CA ILE A 103 9.79 -6.61 -13.98
C ILE A 103 9.19 -6.35 -12.59
N LEU A 104 9.54 -7.17 -11.60
CA LEU A 104 9.04 -7.04 -10.23
C LEU A 104 9.57 -5.78 -9.53
N HIS A 105 10.76 -5.32 -9.88
CA HIS A 105 11.40 -4.11 -9.31
C HIS A 105 11.12 -2.85 -10.13
N ASP A 106 10.27 -2.93 -11.15
CA ASP A 106 9.83 -1.74 -11.86
C ASP A 106 8.93 -0.89 -10.93
N PRO A 107 9.20 0.40 -10.72
CA PRO A 107 8.45 1.22 -9.77
C PRO A 107 6.95 1.28 -10.07
N THR A 108 6.55 1.24 -11.36
CA THR A 108 5.15 1.25 -11.75
C THR A 108 4.47 -0.06 -11.37
N PHE A 109 5.14 -1.20 -11.61
CA PHE A 109 4.63 -2.51 -11.20
C PHE A 109 4.58 -2.63 -9.68
N GLN A 110 5.60 -2.18 -8.96
CA GLN A 110 5.64 -2.23 -7.49
C GLN A 110 4.53 -1.40 -6.86
N ALA A 111 4.25 -0.19 -7.37
CA ALA A 111 3.15 0.63 -6.86
C ALA A 111 1.80 -0.07 -7.04
N LEU A 112 1.54 -0.64 -8.23
CA LEU A 112 0.35 -1.45 -8.50
C LEU A 112 0.27 -2.66 -7.56
N GLU A 113 1.36 -3.42 -7.45
CA GLU A 113 1.43 -4.62 -6.61
C GLU A 113 1.20 -4.27 -5.12
N ALA A 114 1.83 -3.22 -4.62
CA ALA A 114 1.72 -2.75 -3.24
C ALA A 114 0.27 -2.45 -2.87
N SER A 115 -0.41 -1.65 -3.68
CA SER A 115 -1.77 -1.24 -3.40
C SER A 115 -2.78 -2.39 -3.55
N TRP A 116 -2.63 -3.26 -4.56
CA TRP A 116 -3.51 -4.44 -4.71
C TRP A 116 -3.29 -5.47 -3.60
N ARG A 117 -2.05 -5.66 -3.14
CA ARG A 117 -1.77 -6.54 -1.99
C ARG A 117 -2.31 -5.97 -0.70
N GLY A 118 -2.17 -4.67 -0.49
CA GLY A 118 -2.76 -3.97 0.65
C GLY A 118 -4.29 -4.12 0.69
N LEU A 119 -4.95 -3.89 -0.44
CA LEU A 119 -6.40 -4.09 -0.56
C LEU A 119 -6.80 -5.56 -0.36
N PHE A 120 -6.06 -6.49 -0.97
CA PHE A 120 -6.30 -7.92 -0.79
C PHE A 120 -6.24 -8.31 0.68
N GLU A 121 -5.25 -7.77 1.39
CA GLU A 121 -5.09 -8.03 2.81
C GLU A 121 -6.24 -7.43 3.63
N LEU A 122 -6.61 -6.17 3.38
CA LEU A 122 -7.74 -5.53 4.04
C LEU A 122 -9.03 -6.35 3.86
N VAL A 123 -9.34 -6.76 2.63
CA VAL A 123 -10.54 -7.56 2.32
C VAL A 123 -10.47 -8.95 2.96
N ARG A 124 -9.30 -9.59 2.98
CA ARG A 124 -9.14 -10.94 3.54
C ARG A 124 -9.21 -10.96 5.07
N ARG A 125 -8.81 -9.87 5.72
CA ARG A 125 -8.77 -9.78 7.18
C ARG A 125 -10.06 -9.20 7.77
N SER A 126 -10.83 -8.45 6.98
CA SER A 126 -12.09 -7.88 7.45
C SER A 126 -13.25 -8.87 7.33
N GLU A 127 -13.99 -9.06 8.42
CA GLU A 127 -15.25 -9.82 8.41
C GLU A 127 -16.38 -8.94 7.84
N THR A 128 -16.61 -9.03 6.52
CA THR A 128 -17.65 -8.26 5.84
C THR A 128 -19.03 -8.91 5.96
N ASP A 129 -20.04 -8.11 6.26
CA ASP A 129 -21.44 -8.55 6.39
C ASP A 129 -22.42 -7.43 5.98
N SER A 130 -23.67 -7.45 6.45
CA SER A 130 -24.62 -6.37 6.16
C SER A 130 -24.22 -5.03 6.79
N SER A 131 -23.47 -5.04 7.90
CA SER A 131 -23.05 -3.88 8.70
C SER A 131 -21.67 -3.33 8.30
N LEU A 132 -20.79 -4.17 7.77
CA LEU A 132 -19.45 -3.78 7.29
C LEU A 132 -19.32 -4.11 5.80
N LYS A 133 -19.20 -3.08 4.95
CA LYS A 133 -18.95 -3.27 3.51
C LYS A 133 -17.70 -2.51 3.10
N ILE A 134 -17.01 -3.00 2.08
CA ILE A 134 -15.84 -2.32 1.51
C ILE A 134 -16.22 -1.91 0.09
N ARG A 135 -16.05 -0.64 -0.24
CA ARG A 135 -16.31 -0.11 -1.58
C ARG A 135 -14.98 0.37 -2.16
N VAL A 136 -14.83 0.41 -3.47
CA VAL A 136 -13.53 0.82 -4.05
C VAL A 136 -13.77 1.88 -5.09
N LEU A 137 -13.00 2.96 -5.01
CA LEU A 137 -12.96 4.03 -6.00
C LEU A 137 -11.51 4.16 -6.43
N ASN A 138 -11.29 3.93 -7.72
CA ASN A 138 -10.02 4.20 -8.36
C ASN A 138 -9.99 5.68 -8.74
N VAL A 139 -9.01 6.43 -8.23
CA VAL A 139 -8.76 7.83 -8.54
C VAL A 139 -7.29 8.18 -8.30
N SER A 140 -6.62 8.74 -9.30
CA SER A 140 -5.26 9.23 -9.11
C SER A 140 -5.21 10.43 -8.16
N LYS A 141 -4.08 10.63 -7.49
CA LYS A 141 -3.85 11.81 -6.62
C LYS A 141 -4.07 13.13 -7.36
N SER A 142 -3.67 13.19 -8.63
CA SER A 142 -3.88 14.34 -9.51
C SER A 142 -5.35 14.59 -9.80
N GLU A 143 -6.13 13.57 -10.15
CA GLU A 143 -7.57 13.71 -10.39
C GLU A 143 -8.31 14.12 -9.11
N LEU A 144 -7.90 13.58 -7.97
CA LEU A 144 -8.44 13.97 -6.67
C LEU A 144 -8.13 15.44 -6.35
N ALA A 145 -6.90 15.88 -6.61
CA ALA A 145 -6.50 17.28 -6.45
C ALA A 145 -7.28 18.22 -7.38
N GLU A 146 -7.49 17.82 -8.64
CA GLU A 146 -8.27 18.58 -9.63
C GLU A 146 -9.75 18.66 -9.23
N ASP A 147 -10.37 17.57 -8.78
CA ASP A 147 -11.77 17.56 -8.30
C ASP A 147 -11.94 18.50 -7.10
N LEU A 148 -11.01 18.49 -6.16
CA LEU A 148 -11.04 19.34 -4.97
C LEU A 148 -10.56 20.78 -5.23
N ALA A 149 -9.92 21.07 -6.37
CA ALA A 149 -9.48 22.41 -6.77
C ALA A 149 -10.45 23.14 -7.69
N SER A 150 -11.15 22.42 -8.56
CA SER A 150 -12.05 22.98 -9.57
C SER A 150 -13.33 23.57 -8.98
N GLU A 151 -13.72 23.14 -7.79
CA GLU A 151 -15.00 23.44 -7.20
C GLU A 151 -14.93 24.63 -6.24
N SER A 152 -15.77 25.63 -6.48
CA SER A 152 -15.86 26.86 -5.65
C SER A 152 -16.34 26.60 -4.22
N ALA A 153 -17.04 25.48 -4.00
CA ALA A 153 -17.42 24.97 -2.70
C ALA A 153 -16.97 23.50 -2.59
N ILE A 154 -16.32 23.14 -1.48
CA ILE A 154 -15.86 21.76 -1.23
C ILE A 154 -17.02 20.75 -1.32
N GLU A 155 -18.21 21.20 -0.92
CA GLU A 155 -19.46 20.44 -0.95
C GLU A 155 -19.87 19.99 -2.36
N SER A 156 -19.51 20.74 -3.41
CA SER A 156 -19.87 20.41 -4.80
C SER A 156 -18.89 19.45 -5.50
N SER A 157 -17.77 19.11 -4.87
CA SER A 157 -16.82 18.09 -5.39
C SER A 157 -17.48 16.74 -5.63
N ARG A 158 -16.95 15.98 -6.61
CA ARG A 158 -17.47 14.64 -6.92
C ARG A 158 -17.25 13.72 -5.74
N LEU A 159 -16.12 13.84 -5.02
CA LEU A 159 -15.88 13.08 -3.80
C LEU A 159 -16.91 13.42 -2.71
N SER A 160 -17.11 14.71 -2.40
CA SER A 160 -18.12 15.14 -1.41
C SER A 160 -19.51 14.63 -1.76
N ARG A 161 -19.93 14.77 -3.03
CA ARG A 161 -21.21 14.22 -3.50
C ARG A 161 -21.27 12.71 -3.34
N LYS A 162 -20.20 11.96 -3.62
CA LYS A 162 -20.20 10.50 -3.41
C LYS A 162 -20.28 10.12 -1.94
N LEU A 163 -19.66 10.88 -1.04
CA LEU A 163 -19.76 10.61 0.40
C LEU A 163 -21.14 10.99 0.96
N ASN A 164 -21.71 12.11 0.49
CA ASN A 164 -22.98 12.63 0.98
C ASN A 164 -24.22 12.05 0.29
N ALA A 165 -24.14 11.62 -0.97
CA ALA A 165 -25.28 11.07 -1.73
C ALA A 165 -25.92 9.86 -1.03
N TYR A 166 -25.16 9.11 -0.24
CA TYR A 166 -25.66 7.96 0.50
C TYR A 166 -26.53 8.37 1.70
N ARG A 167 -26.34 9.59 2.24
CA ARG A 167 -27.26 10.14 3.25
C ARG A 167 -28.62 10.49 2.64
N GLU A 168 -28.63 10.85 1.36
CA GLU A 168 -29.80 11.40 0.68
C GLU A 168 -30.68 10.33 0.02
N GLN A 169 -30.12 9.16 -0.34
CA GLN A 169 -30.88 8.03 -0.89
C GLN A 169 -31.43 7.09 0.19
N GLU A 170 -32.72 7.23 0.48
CA GLU A 170 -33.67 6.24 1.05
C GLU A 170 -33.11 5.10 1.94
N GLY A 171 -32.34 5.43 2.99
CA GLY A 171 -32.08 4.52 4.11
C GLY A 171 -30.80 3.69 4.03
N GLU A 172 -29.83 4.05 3.19
CA GLU A 172 -28.46 3.54 3.31
C GLU A 172 -27.66 4.33 4.37
N GLU A 173 -26.80 3.64 5.11
CA GLU A 173 -25.97 4.25 6.16
C GLU A 173 -24.76 5.00 5.55
N PRO A 174 -24.34 6.15 6.10
CA PRO A 174 -23.23 6.93 5.56
C PRO A 174 -21.86 6.22 5.68
N TYR A 175 -20.84 6.78 5.02
CA TYR A 175 -19.45 6.31 5.12
C TYR A 175 -18.79 6.76 6.41
N ALA A 176 -18.39 5.83 7.27
CA ALA A 176 -17.63 6.16 8.47
C ALA A 176 -16.13 6.41 8.18
N VAL A 177 -15.47 5.65 7.31
CA VAL A 177 -14.00 5.72 7.19
C VAL A 177 -13.55 5.78 5.74
N LEU A 178 -12.85 6.82 5.35
CA LEU A 178 -12.15 6.95 4.06
C LEU A 178 -10.73 6.43 4.22
N VAL A 179 -10.25 5.59 3.28
CA VAL A 179 -8.90 5.04 3.32
C VAL A 179 -8.16 5.54 2.09
N ASP A 180 -7.28 6.50 2.30
CA ASP A 180 -6.48 7.06 1.24
C ASP A 180 -5.10 6.38 1.20
N ASP A 181 -4.86 5.58 0.15
CA ASP A 181 -3.59 4.91 -0.11
C ASP A 181 -2.53 5.83 -0.74
N HIS A 182 -2.84 7.10 -0.99
CA HIS A 182 -1.83 8.06 -1.43
C HIS A 182 -0.84 8.39 -0.30
N ASP A 183 0.43 8.48 -0.65
CA ASP A 183 1.47 8.96 0.27
C ASP A 183 1.47 10.50 0.27
N PHE A 184 1.19 11.11 1.42
CA PHE A 184 1.23 12.56 1.60
C PHE A 184 2.58 12.99 2.15
N ALA A 185 3.23 13.89 1.44
CA ALA A 185 4.50 14.50 1.80
C ALA A 185 4.31 15.91 2.38
N SER A 186 5.37 16.44 2.98
CA SER A 186 5.40 17.80 3.54
C SER A 186 5.47 18.90 2.48
N CYS A 187 5.11 18.64 1.23
CA CYS A 187 5.12 19.63 0.15
C CYS A 187 3.80 20.42 0.11
N PRO A 188 3.79 21.67 -0.42
CA PRO A 188 2.60 22.53 -0.40
C PRO A 188 1.34 21.92 -1.03
N ASP A 189 1.51 21.20 -2.15
CA ASP A 189 0.40 20.59 -2.89
C ASP A 189 -0.30 19.51 -2.06
N ASP A 190 0.49 18.67 -1.38
CA ASP A 190 0.00 17.59 -0.53
C ASP A 190 -0.65 18.10 0.74
N ILE A 191 -0.07 19.13 1.37
CA ILE A 191 -0.66 19.79 2.54
C ILE A 191 -2.02 20.41 2.17
N THR A 192 -2.10 21.05 1.00
CA THR A 192 -3.34 21.65 0.49
C THR A 192 -4.38 20.57 0.20
N LEU A 193 -3.98 19.49 -0.46
CA LEU A 193 -4.86 18.37 -0.78
C LEU A 193 -5.41 17.71 0.49
N LEU A 194 -4.52 17.38 1.44
CA LEU A 194 -4.90 16.77 2.71
C LEU A 194 -5.83 17.68 3.52
N GLY A 195 -5.59 19.00 3.50
CA GLY A 195 -6.49 19.96 4.14
C GLY A 195 -7.87 20.01 3.52
N LYS A 196 -7.99 19.91 2.19
CA LYS A 196 -9.29 19.80 1.53
C LYS A 196 -9.98 18.49 1.84
N LEU A 197 -9.24 17.39 1.84
CA LEU A 197 -9.74 16.06 2.18
C LEU A 197 -10.25 16.03 3.63
N ALA A 198 -9.52 16.64 4.57
CA ALA A 198 -9.93 16.81 5.96
C ALA A 198 -11.28 17.55 6.07
N ASN A 199 -11.47 18.63 5.31
CA ASN A 199 -12.73 19.38 5.29
C ASN A 199 -13.89 18.57 4.69
N VAL A 200 -13.65 17.82 3.62
CA VAL A 200 -14.65 16.90 3.04
C VAL A 200 -15.06 15.83 4.06
N ALA A 201 -14.09 15.25 4.76
CA ALA A 201 -14.35 14.21 5.74
C ALA A 201 -15.08 14.76 6.97
N ALA A 202 -14.67 15.93 7.46
CA ALA A 202 -15.34 16.61 8.57
C ALA A 202 -16.80 16.96 8.23
N SER A 203 -17.09 17.41 7.01
CA SER A 203 -18.48 17.69 6.60
C SER A 203 -19.33 16.43 6.41
N ALA A 204 -18.71 15.33 5.97
CA ALA A 204 -19.36 14.02 5.83
C ALA A 204 -19.51 13.25 7.17
N GLY A 205 -18.82 13.67 8.23
CA GLY A 205 -18.76 12.94 9.50
C GLY A 205 -17.91 11.66 9.43
N CYS A 206 -16.87 11.68 8.58
CA CYS A 206 -16.03 10.55 8.24
C CYS A 206 -14.61 10.74 8.82
N LEU A 207 -13.93 9.63 9.14
CA LEU A 207 -12.50 9.57 9.45
C LEU A 207 -11.71 9.28 8.18
N VAL A 208 -10.61 9.98 7.92
CA VAL A 208 -9.66 9.69 6.86
C VAL A 208 -8.44 9.00 7.46
N LEU A 209 -8.10 7.83 6.94
CA LEU A 209 -6.84 7.14 7.17
C LEU A 209 -5.96 7.39 5.96
N ALA A 210 -4.86 8.12 6.11
CA ALA A 210 -3.94 8.46 5.02
C ALA A 210 -2.50 8.03 5.34
N SER A 211 -1.71 7.76 4.30
CA SER A 211 -0.27 7.47 4.46
C SER A 211 0.53 8.76 4.61
N GLY A 212 1.47 8.78 5.55
CA GLY A 212 2.40 9.89 5.69
C GLY A 212 3.82 9.52 5.30
N SER A 213 4.44 10.43 4.55
CA SER A 213 5.84 10.38 4.15
C SER A 213 6.79 10.74 5.30
N PRO A 214 8.02 10.19 5.35
CA PRO A 214 9.06 10.60 6.29
C PRO A 214 9.40 12.10 6.23
N THR A 215 9.08 12.76 5.11
CA THR A 215 9.25 14.21 4.92
C THR A 215 8.50 15.05 5.94
N HIS A 216 7.39 14.56 6.50
CA HIS A 216 6.68 15.22 7.62
C HIS A 216 7.48 15.25 8.93
N CYS A 217 8.50 14.40 9.05
CA CYS A 217 9.37 14.28 10.21
C CYS A 217 10.76 14.92 9.99
N GLY A 218 10.95 15.65 8.89
CA GLY A 218 12.22 16.28 8.53
C GLY A 218 13.24 15.34 7.88
N LEU A 219 12.82 14.14 7.46
CA LEU A 219 13.66 13.13 6.85
C LEU A 219 13.36 13.00 5.34
N ALA A 220 14.37 12.80 4.50
CA ALA A 220 14.14 12.50 3.09
C ALA A 220 13.71 11.04 2.86
N SER A 221 14.17 10.15 3.74
CA SER A 221 13.85 8.73 3.74
C SER A 221 13.86 8.20 5.17
N TRP A 222 13.10 7.14 5.43
CA TRP A 222 13.16 6.43 6.70
C TRP A 222 14.55 5.84 7.00
N SER A 223 15.39 5.65 5.97
CA SER A 223 16.79 5.22 6.14
C SER A 223 17.68 6.23 6.88
N GLU A 224 17.25 7.49 7.01
CA GLU A 224 17.98 8.55 7.74
C GLU A 224 17.70 8.54 9.25
N LEU A 225 16.74 7.71 9.70
CA LEU A 225 16.39 7.59 11.11
C LEU A 225 17.40 6.69 11.84
N ASP A 226 18.56 7.25 12.18
CA ASP A 226 19.52 6.63 13.10
C ASP A 226 19.19 6.95 14.57
N ASP A 227 20.05 6.55 15.52
CA ASP A 227 19.83 6.80 16.95
C ASP A 227 19.94 8.29 17.35
N ASP A 228 20.72 9.07 16.61
CA ASP A 228 21.04 10.49 16.88
C ASP A 228 20.09 11.45 16.14
N ALA A 229 19.35 10.97 15.14
CA ALA A 229 18.38 11.73 14.39
C ALA A 229 17.32 12.34 15.31
N VAL A 230 16.94 13.60 15.05
CA VAL A 230 15.88 14.29 15.79
C VAL A 230 14.69 14.44 14.86
N LEU A 231 13.55 13.85 15.25
CA LEU A 231 12.31 14.03 14.53
C LEU A 231 11.78 15.43 14.79
N GLY A 232 11.39 16.14 13.73
CA GLY A 232 10.87 17.49 13.82
C GLY A 232 9.86 17.79 12.72
N GLU A 233 9.36 19.01 12.70
CA GLU A 233 8.52 19.48 11.60
C GLU A 233 9.36 19.55 10.32
N GLY A 234 8.97 18.79 9.31
CA GLY A 234 9.63 18.83 8.01
C GLY A 234 9.00 19.82 7.03
N GLY A 235 9.64 19.95 5.87
CA GLY A 235 9.30 20.94 4.85
C GLY A 235 10.02 22.27 5.02
N ASP A 236 9.91 23.14 4.01
CA ASP A 236 10.41 24.51 4.09
C ASP A 236 9.56 25.36 5.07
N PRO A 237 10.01 26.56 5.49
CA PRO A 237 9.29 27.37 6.48
C PRO A 237 7.85 27.77 6.08
N GLU A 238 7.52 27.83 4.79
CA GLU A 238 6.16 28.12 4.32
C GLU A 238 5.29 26.87 4.42
N SER A 239 5.80 25.72 3.95
CA SER A 239 5.15 24.42 4.10
C SER A 239 4.90 24.06 5.57
N ALA A 240 5.88 24.30 6.46
CA ALA A 240 5.72 24.06 7.90
C ALA A 240 4.63 24.94 8.53
N ARG A 241 4.51 26.21 8.10
CA ARG A 241 3.41 27.09 8.54
C ARG A 241 2.06 26.58 8.06
N ALA A 242 1.94 26.18 6.79
CA ALA A 242 0.72 25.61 6.24
C ALA A 242 0.33 24.31 6.96
N TRP A 243 1.31 23.45 7.25
CA TRP A 243 1.12 22.22 8.02
C TRP A 243 0.58 22.51 9.42
N ASN A 244 1.17 23.46 10.14
CA ASN A 244 0.71 23.82 11.48
C ASN A 244 -0.69 24.46 11.47
N GLN A 245 -1.02 25.23 10.43
CA GLN A 245 -2.39 25.75 10.24
C GLN A 245 -3.40 24.62 10.00
N LEU A 246 -3.05 23.63 9.17
CA LEU A 246 -3.88 22.44 8.97
C LEU A 246 -4.07 21.71 10.30
N ARG A 247 -3.00 21.43 11.04
CA ARG A 247 -3.05 20.74 12.34
C ARG A 247 -3.86 21.47 13.39
N ALA A 248 -3.88 22.80 13.37
CA ALA A 248 -4.69 23.62 14.28
C ALA A 248 -6.18 23.69 13.87
N SER A 249 -6.53 23.27 12.65
CA SER A 249 -7.92 23.30 12.18
C SER A 249 -8.77 22.20 12.80
N GLU A 250 -10.06 22.47 13.04
CA GLU A 250 -10.99 21.44 13.56
C GLU A 250 -11.09 20.23 12.62
N ALA A 251 -10.98 20.44 11.30
CA ALA A 251 -11.03 19.38 10.30
C ALA A 251 -9.89 18.34 10.46
N ALA A 252 -8.75 18.71 11.05
CA ALA A 252 -7.65 17.77 11.29
C ALA A 252 -7.99 16.68 12.32
N GLN A 253 -9.09 16.79 13.06
CA GLN A 253 -9.59 15.72 13.94
C GLN A 253 -10.08 14.52 13.13
N SER A 254 -10.52 14.76 11.90
CA SER A 254 -10.99 13.73 10.98
C SER A 254 -9.86 13.02 10.24
N VAL A 255 -8.58 13.32 10.49
CA VAL A 255 -7.46 12.73 9.73
C VAL A 255 -6.52 11.98 10.67
N VAL A 256 -6.22 10.73 10.34
CA VAL A 256 -5.15 9.93 10.94
C VAL A 256 -4.10 9.69 9.86
N LEU A 257 -2.87 10.12 10.14
CA LEU A 257 -1.73 9.91 9.26
C LEU A 257 -0.91 8.73 9.79
N ALA A 258 -0.89 7.63 9.05
CA ALA A 258 -0.25 6.38 9.44
C ALA A 258 1.11 6.18 8.74
N MET A 259 2.10 5.70 9.48
CA MET A 259 3.47 5.49 8.99
C MET A 259 4.23 4.50 9.89
N PRO A 260 5.32 3.85 9.42
CA PRO A 260 5.87 3.85 8.07
C PRO A 260 5.12 2.86 7.16
N ARG A 261 5.60 2.64 5.94
CA ARG A 261 5.06 1.59 5.06
C ARG A 261 5.37 0.20 5.60
N ILE A 262 4.57 -0.77 5.16
CA ILE A 262 4.61 -2.16 5.65
C ILE A 262 4.90 -3.10 4.47
N LEU A 263 5.68 -4.15 4.71
CA LEU A 263 6.05 -5.13 3.72
C LEU A 263 4.80 -5.86 3.21
N ALA A 264 4.49 -5.72 1.93
CA ALA A 264 3.32 -6.33 1.31
C ALA A 264 3.49 -7.85 1.14
N ARG A 265 4.71 -8.29 0.82
CA ARG A 265 5.12 -9.70 0.69
C ARG A 265 6.61 -9.85 1.00
N PRO A 266 7.05 -11.03 1.47
CA PRO A 266 8.48 -11.32 1.50
C PRO A 266 9.01 -11.45 0.06
N PRO A 267 10.31 -11.17 -0.16
CA PRO A 267 10.95 -11.41 -1.44
C PRO A 267 10.89 -12.91 -1.78
N TYR A 268 10.76 -13.25 -3.06
CA TYR A 268 10.81 -14.64 -3.50
C TYR A 268 12.23 -15.20 -3.35
N GLY A 269 12.32 -16.41 -2.80
CA GLY A 269 13.59 -17.05 -2.50
C GLY A 269 13.39 -18.37 -1.76
N ALA A 270 14.45 -19.18 -1.70
CA ALA A 270 14.39 -20.50 -1.07
C ALA A 270 14.11 -20.43 0.45
N ASP A 271 14.56 -19.36 1.11
CA ASP A 271 14.47 -19.20 2.57
C ASP A 271 13.18 -18.50 3.02
N THR A 272 12.44 -17.87 2.09
CA THR A 272 11.27 -17.03 2.38
C THR A 272 10.02 -17.52 1.67
N SER A 273 9.91 -17.26 0.37
CA SER A 273 8.73 -17.55 -0.46
C SER A 273 9.15 -18.28 -1.72
N VAL A 274 9.02 -19.61 -1.68
CA VAL A 274 9.46 -20.52 -2.74
C VAL A 274 8.51 -20.47 -3.93
N VAL A 275 9.08 -20.37 -5.13
CA VAL A 275 8.36 -20.53 -6.40
C VAL A 275 8.46 -22.00 -6.84
N GLU A 276 7.34 -22.61 -7.23
CA GLU A 276 7.29 -24.05 -7.57
C GLU A 276 7.86 -24.34 -8.97
N GLU A 277 7.73 -23.39 -9.90
CA GLU A 277 8.05 -23.57 -11.31
C GLU A 277 9.56 -23.60 -11.59
N PHE A 278 10.35 -22.79 -10.87
CA PHE A 278 11.80 -22.70 -11.02
C PHE A 278 12.46 -22.06 -9.79
N PRO A 279 13.77 -22.29 -9.55
CA PRO A 279 14.47 -21.67 -8.43
C PRO A 279 14.68 -20.17 -8.66
N PHE A 280 13.68 -19.38 -8.27
CA PHE A 280 13.72 -17.92 -8.34
C PHE A 280 14.28 -17.31 -7.05
N GLU A 281 15.21 -16.37 -7.22
CA GLU A 281 15.84 -15.61 -6.13
C GLU A 281 15.72 -14.13 -6.49
N GLU A 282 14.75 -13.42 -5.92
CA GLU A 282 14.39 -12.06 -6.33
C GLU A 282 15.48 -11.03 -6.00
N LEU A 283 16.06 -11.12 -4.81
CA LEU A 283 17.12 -10.21 -4.36
C LEU A 283 18.52 -10.70 -4.75
N GLY A 284 18.63 -11.92 -5.27
CA GLY A 284 19.89 -12.62 -5.49
C GLY A 284 20.47 -13.21 -4.19
N ARG A 285 21.21 -14.32 -4.31
CA ARG A 285 21.72 -15.10 -3.16
C ARG A 285 22.78 -14.41 -2.29
N ASP A 286 23.37 -13.32 -2.79
CA ASP A 286 24.47 -12.59 -2.18
C ASP A 286 24.19 -11.09 -2.00
N ALA A 287 22.92 -10.68 -2.01
CA ALA A 287 22.59 -9.31 -1.64
C ALA A 287 23.01 -9.08 -0.18
N GLY A 288 24.00 -8.20 0.02
CA GLY A 288 24.41 -7.71 1.33
C GLY A 288 23.29 -6.87 1.94
N SER A 289 23.52 -5.56 2.03
CA SER A 289 22.42 -4.63 2.28
C SER A 289 21.43 -4.67 1.10
N VAL A 290 20.16 -4.91 1.41
CA VAL A 290 19.07 -4.87 0.43
C VAL A 290 18.61 -3.42 0.32
N ASP A 291 18.63 -2.88 -0.90
CA ASP A 291 18.00 -1.60 -1.20
C ASP A 291 16.50 -1.67 -0.86
N PRO A 292 15.98 -0.83 0.05
CA PRO A 292 14.56 -0.82 0.40
C PRO A 292 13.65 -0.66 -0.82
N GLY A 293 14.11 0.01 -1.90
CA GLY A 293 13.35 0.15 -3.14
C GLY A 293 13.11 -1.16 -3.91
N ARG A 294 13.84 -2.23 -3.60
CA ARG A 294 13.62 -3.56 -4.22
C ARG A 294 12.57 -4.40 -3.51
N LEU A 295 12.07 -3.94 -2.37
CA LEU A 295 11.02 -4.60 -1.61
C LEU A 295 9.66 -3.98 -1.96
N THR A 296 8.62 -4.80 -1.96
CA THR A 296 7.26 -4.30 -2.20
C THR A 296 6.66 -3.83 -0.88
N TRP A 297 6.63 -2.51 -0.68
CA TRP A 297 6.03 -1.86 0.49
C TRP A 297 4.61 -1.37 0.17
N MET A 298 3.63 -1.82 0.94
CA MET A 298 2.25 -1.29 0.92
C MET A 298 2.07 -0.22 2.00
N SER A 299 1.06 0.63 1.83
CA SER A 299 0.69 1.61 2.84
C SER A 299 0.24 0.96 4.14
N ALA A 300 0.60 1.58 5.27
CA ALA A 300 0.12 1.19 6.59
C ALA A 300 -1.40 1.35 6.74
N VAL A 301 -2.03 2.21 5.94
CA VAL A 301 -3.47 2.52 6.07
C VAL A 301 -4.35 1.29 5.94
N TYR A 302 -3.96 0.30 5.13
CA TYR A 302 -4.71 -0.96 5.00
C TYR A 302 -4.76 -1.76 6.30
N LEU A 303 -3.67 -1.75 7.08
CA LEU A 303 -3.61 -2.42 8.37
C LEU A 303 -4.31 -1.64 9.46
N VAL A 304 -4.16 -0.31 9.47
CA VAL A 304 -4.92 0.59 10.35
C VAL A 304 -6.41 0.40 10.12
N ALA A 305 -6.86 0.36 8.86
CA ALA A 305 -8.24 0.09 8.48
C ALA A 305 -8.72 -1.30 8.90
N THR A 306 -7.88 -2.33 8.78
CA THR A 306 -8.20 -3.68 9.25
C THR A 306 -8.49 -3.69 10.75
N VAL A 307 -7.65 -3.01 11.55
CA VAL A 307 -7.86 -2.94 13.00
C VAL A 307 -9.12 -2.16 13.35
N VAL A 308 -9.40 -1.08 12.64
CA VAL A 308 -10.65 -0.31 12.83
C VAL A 308 -11.88 -1.18 12.51
N ASN A 309 -11.81 -1.97 11.43
CA ASN A 309 -12.85 -2.93 11.08
C ASN A 309 -13.02 -4.00 12.16
N ASP A 310 -11.92 -4.60 12.63
CA ASP A 310 -11.95 -5.64 13.66
C ASP A 310 -12.58 -5.12 14.97
N ALA A 311 -12.22 -3.91 15.40
CA ALA A 311 -12.80 -3.28 16.58
C ALA A 311 -14.30 -3.01 16.41
N PHE A 312 -14.73 -2.57 15.22
CA PHE A 312 -16.13 -2.37 14.90
C PHE A 312 -16.94 -3.67 14.88
N THR A 313 -16.39 -4.74 14.29
CA THR A 313 -17.06 -6.04 14.25
C THR A 313 -17.22 -6.63 15.66
N GLN A 314 -16.25 -6.42 16.55
CA GLN A 314 -16.27 -6.98 17.90
C GLN A 314 -17.16 -6.20 18.87
N GLU A 315 -17.05 -4.87 18.87
CA GLU A 315 -17.58 -4.00 19.92
C GLU A 315 -18.33 -2.78 19.35
N GLY A 316 -18.56 -2.74 18.03
CA GLY A 316 -19.18 -1.61 17.37
C GLY A 316 -18.34 -0.34 17.49
N ARG A 317 -19.02 0.82 17.48
CA ARG A 317 -18.34 2.13 17.51
C ARG A 317 -17.63 2.43 18.83
N GLU A 318 -18.09 1.85 19.93
CA GLU A 318 -17.44 2.02 21.24
C GLU A 318 -16.05 1.38 21.23
N GLY A 319 -15.93 0.18 20.65
CA GLY A 319 -14.64 -0.48 20.44
C GLY A 319 -13.69 0.33 19.56
N VAL A 320 -14.21 0.99 18.51
CA VAL A 320 -13.38 1.88 17.67
C VAL A 320 -12.88 3.10 18.46
N ASN A 321 -13.67 3.66 19.37
CA ASN A 321 -13.21 4.76 20.22
C ASN A 321 -12.18 4.30 21.26
N GLU A 322 -12.39 3.14 21.88
CA GLU A 322 -11.42 2.56 22.82
C GLU A 322 -10.10 2.22 22.12
N LEU A 323 -10.18 1.68 20.89
CA LEU A 323 -9.03 1.37 20.04
C LEU A 323 -8.08 2.56 19.88
N PHE A 324 -8.62 3.78 19.74
CA PHE A 324 -7.80 4.99 19.59
C PHE A 324 -6.93 5.25 20.82
N GLU A 325 -7.41 4.89 22.01
CA GLU A 325 -6.67 5.01 23.27
C GLU A 325 -5.78 3.80 23.56
N SER A 326 -6.31 2.58 23.38
CA SER A 326 -5.65 1.33 23.75
C SER A 326 -4.58 0.88 22.74
N GLY A 327 -4.70 1.30 21.49
CA GLY A 327 -3.92 0.76 20.39
C GLY A 327 -4.32 -0.67 20.03
N ALA A 328 -3.51 -1.31 19.19
CA ALA A 328 -3.77 -2.65 18.68
C ALA A 328 -2.51 -3.46 18.41
N ARG A 329 -2.67 -4.78 18.33
CA ARG A 329 -1.65 -5.71 17.85
C ARG A 329 -2.21 -6.52 16.70
N ILE A 330 -1.45 -6.56 15.61
CA ILE A 330 -1.82 -7.22 14.37
C ILE A 330 -0.87 -8.40 14.17
N GLY A 331 -1.38 -9.63 14.28
CA GLY A 331 -0.60 -10.81 13.94
C GLY A 331 -0.22 -10.80 12.45
N ARG A 332 1.08 -10.83 12.14
CA ARG A 332 1.60 -10.82 10.77
C ARG A 332 2.99 -11.44 10.76
N GLN A 333 3.08 -12.68 10.27
CA GLN A 333 4.36 -13.38 10.11
C GLN A 333 4.96 -13.08 8.74
N LEU A 334 5.35 -11.82 8.52
CA LEU A 334 6.13 -11.44 7.35
C LEU A 334 7.50 -10.97 7.80
N TYR A 335 8.53 -11.64 7.32
CA TYR A 335 9.93 -11.33 7.57
C TYR A 335 10.74 -11.56 6.31
N PHE A 336 11.91 -10.95 6.25
CA PHE A 336 12.89 -11.20 5.21
C PHE A 336 14.29 -11.16 5.77
N TYR A 337 15.21 -11.82 5.08
CA TYR A 337 16.59 -11.94 5.51
C TYR A 337 17.49 -10.96 4.75
N THR A 338 18.41 -10.32 5.47
CA THR A 338 19.52 -9.55 4.91
C THR A 338 20.84 -10.07 5.47
N LYS A 339 21.97 -9.63 4.91
CA LYS A 339 23.29 -9.86 5.51
C LYS A 339 23.84 -8.56 6.07
N ASP A 340 24.43 -8.63 7.26
CA ASP A 340 25.15 -7.49 7.85
C ASP A 340 26.56 -7.33 7.23
N GLU A 341 27.33 -6.36 7.75
CA GLU A 341 28.69 -6.08 7.29
C GLU A 341 29.67 -7.26 7.52
N ASP A 342 29.39 -8.09 8.53
CA ASP A 342 30.17 -9.28 8.88
C ASP A 342 29.72 -10.53 8.07
N GLY A 343 28.61 -10.42 7.33
CA GLY A 343 28.03 -11.48 6.51
C GLY A 343 27.06 -12.39 7.25
N ASP A 344 26.73 -12.07 8.51
CA ASP A 344 25.76 -12.79 9.31
C ASP A 344 24.34 -12.44 8.86
N THR A 345 23.45 -13.44 8.98
CA THR A 345 22.06 -13.31 8.52
C THR A 345 21.23 -12.56 9.57
N VAL A 346 20.63 -11.44 9.16
CA VAL A 346 19.75 -10.62 9.97
C VAL A 346 18.31 -10.83 9.54
N VAL A 347 17.41 -11.01 10.52
CA VAL A 347 15.96 -11.10 10.30
C VAL A 347 15.37 -9.71 10.41
N ASN A 348 14.66 -9.28 9.37
CA ASN A 348 13.99 -7.99 9.32
C ASN A 348 12.48 -8.20 9.44
N GLY A 349 11.85 -7.35 10.24
CA GLY A 349 10.40 -7.34 10.45
C GLY A 349 9.63 -6.74 9.26
N PRO A 350 8.30 -6.72 9.37
CA PRO A 350 7.43 -6.25 8.30
C PRO A 350 7.34 -4.72 8.17
N ALA A 351 7.76 -3.91 9.15
CA ALA A 351 7.77 -2.46 9.00
C ALA A 351 9.04 -1.99 8.26
N GLU A 352 8.92 -0.93 7.45
CA GLU A 352 10.04 -0.35 6.70
C GLU A 352 11.21 0.08 7.60
N ILE A 353 10.91 0.45 8.85
CA ILE A 353 11.89 0.73 9.89
C ILE A 353 11.50 0.11 11.22
N VAL A 354 12.53 -0.10 12.05
CA VAL A 354 12.36 -0.50 13.44
C VAL A 354 12.04 0.75 14.27
N LEU A 355 10.76 0.96 14.55
CA LEU A 355 10.32 1.97 15.51
C LEU A 355 10.37 1.38 16.93
N ASP A 356 11.31 1.86 17.73
CA ASP A 356 11.32 1.59 19.16
C ASP A 356 10.26 2.43 19.90
N ARG A 357 10.08 2.18 21.21
CA ARG A 357 9.10 2.91 22.02
C ARG A 357 9.39 4.41 22.10
N ARG A 358 10.65 4.83 21.99
CA ARG A 358 11.03 6.24 22.06
C ARG A 358 10.62 6.94 20.75
N ARG A 359 10.98 6.36 19.60
CA ARG A 359 10.63 6.87 18.27
C ARG A 359 9.13 6.90 18.03
N ASP A 360 8.40 5.87 18.47
CA ASP A 360 6.93 5.88 18.43
C ASP A 360 6.34 7.02 19.28
N ALA A 361 6.88 7.28 20.46
CA ALA A 361 6.44 8.40 21.29
C ALA A 361 6.70 9.76 20.61
N GLU A 362 7.87 9.95 20.01
CA GLU A 362 8.22 11.16 19.24
C GLU A 362 7.25 11.37 18.05
N LEU A 363 6.96 10.31 17.26
CA LEU A 363 5.99 10.38 16.17
C LEU A 363 4.58 10.74 16.66
N ARG A 364 4.17 10.18 17.80
CA ARG A 364 2.86 10.46 18.40
C ARG A 364 2.76 11.89 18.95
N GLU A 365 3.85 12.46 19.46
CA GLU A 365 3.90 13.88 19.84
C GLU A 365 3.77 14.79 18.61
N LEU A 366 4.31 14.36 17.47
CA LEU A 366 4.10 15.02 16.18
C LEU A 366 2.70 14.77 15.58
N GLY A 367 1.84 13.98 16.23
CA GLY A 367 0.45 13.75 15.78
C GLY A 367 0.29 12.64 14.75
N TYR A 368 1.28 11.74 14.63
CA TYR A 368 1.27 10.63 13.68
C TYR A 368 0.98 9.29 14.38
N THR A 369 0.40 8.36 13.63
CA THR A 369 0.14 6.99 14.11
C THR A 369 1.24 6.06 13.60
N GLY A 370 2.10 5.60 14.53
CA GLY A 370 3.22 4.72 14.26
C GLY A 370 2.83 3.23 14.22
N LEU A 371 3.31 2.50 13.20
CA LEU A 371 3.26 1.05 13.14
C LEU A 371 4.66 0.46 13.37
N GLN A 372 4.82 -0.23 14.49
CA GLN A 372 6.10 -0.79 14.93
C GLN A 372 6.08 -2.32 14.74
N SER A 373 7.17 -2.87 14.24
CA SER A 373 7.38 -4.33 14.26
C SER A 373 7.65 -4.78 15.69
N SER A 374 6.98 -5.86 16.12
CA SER A 374 7.34 -6.56 17.34
C SER A 374 8.77 -7.09 17.25
N ARG A 375 9.45 -7.22 18.39
CA ARG A 375 10.82 -7.75 18.46
C ARG A 375 10.92 -9.18 17.93
N ASP A 376 9.85 -9.94 18.06
CA ASP A 376 9.78 -11.34 17.61
C ASP A 376 9.44 -11.45 16.11
N GLY A 377 9.16 -10.32 15.43
CA GLY A 377 8.86 -10.26 13.98
C GLY A 377 7.52 -10.87 13.58
N ASP A 378 6.70 -11.28 14.55
CA ASP A 378 5.46 -12.04 14.33
C ASP A 378 4.20 -11.17 14.23
N SER A 379 4.35 -9.88 14.51
CA SER A 379 3.25 -8.94 14.64
C SER A 379 3.70 -7.50 14.49
N LEU A 380 2.73 -6.66 14.15
CA LEU A 380 2.82 -5.20 14.19
C LEU A 380 2.04 -4.68 15.39
N VAL A 381 2.50 -3.60 15.99
CA VAL A 381 1.84 -2.97 17.14
C VAL A 381 1.58 -1.50 16.80
N ILE A 382 0.39 -1.03 17.17
CA ILE A 382 0.02 0.38 17.20
C ILE A 382 -0.18 0.69 18.68
N ASN A 383 0.63 1.56 19.29
CA ASN A 383 0.49 1.86 20.74
C ASN A 383 -0.74 2.76 21.04
N GLY A 384 -1.48 3.16 20.02
CA GLY A 384 -2.60 4.09 20.08
C GLY A 384 -2.55 5.08 18.91
N PHE A 385 -3.70 5.63 18.59
CA PHE A 385 -3.92 6.39 17.37
C PHE A 385 -3.82 7.88 17.67
N ARG A 386 -3.29 8.63 16.71
CA ARG A 386 -3.23 10.08 16.75
C ARG A 386 -3.89 10.64 15.52
N THR A 387 -4.82 11.55 15.76
CA THR A 387 -5.35 12.43 14.73
C THR A 387 -4.32 13.52 14.47
N LEU A 388 -4.34 14.08 13.26
CA LEU A 388 -3.46 15.16 12.84
C LEU A 388 -3.64 16.44 13.70
N PHE A 389 -4.83 16.59 14.30
CA PHE A 389 -5.18 17.73 15.15
C PHE A 389 -4.20 17.96 16.30
N ARG A 390 -3.73 19.20 16.43
CA ARG A 390 -2.96 19.72 17.56
C ARG A 390 -3.71 20.93 18.11
N GLU A 391 -4.01 20.89 19.40
CA GLU A 391 -4.59 22.07 20.07
C GLU A 391 -3.63 23.26 19.89
N PRO A 392 -4.15 24.44 19.49
CA PRO A 392 -3.35 25.65 19.47
C PRO A 392 -2.77 25.89 20.86
N GLU A 393 -1.47 26.18 20.95
CA GLU A 393 -0.87 26.59 22.22
C GLU A 393 -1.59 27.86 22.68
N SER A 394 -2.23 27.80 23.84
CA SER A 394 -2.85 28.97 24.46
C SER A 394 -1.74 29.91 24.92
N ASP A 395 -1.61 31.05 24.24
CA ASP A 395 -0.71 32.16 24.58
C ASP A 395 -0.86 32.65 26.03
#